data_AF-A0A645DQE6-F1
#
_entry.id   AF-A0A645DQE6-F1
#
_cell.length_a   1.000
_cell.length_b   1.000
_cell.length_c   1.000
_cell.angle_alpha   90.00
_cell.angle_beta   90.00
_cell.angle_gamma   90.00
#
_symmetry.space_group_name_H-M   'P 1'
#
loop_
_entity.id
_entity.type
_entity.pdbx_description
1 polymer ?
#
loop_
_entity_poly.entity_id
_entity_poly.type
_entity_poly.pdbx_seq_one_letter_code
_entity_poly.pdbx_strand_id
1 'polypeptide(L)'
;MDYDYYKLMIEGVTPPELSDEEIMFNMDGANPHNYFVFMQGMEDEKDGIMIGFGLTDYPLFGAFLHLDEGLLDEIMEKYGLKPTNTGVGFPFGDRENKRLLN
;
A
#
# COMPACT_ATOMS: atom_id res chain seq x y z
N MET A 1 10.86 -8.24 -5.23
CA MET A 1 9.52 -7.66 -5.13
C MET A 1 8.61 -8.85 -5.18
N ASP A 2 7.79 -9.05 -4.14
CA ASP A 2 6.82 -10.13 -4.11
C ASP A 2 5.43 -9.49 -4.10
N TYR A 3 4.57 -9.94 -5.02
CA TYR A 3 3.16 -9.52 -5.09
C TYR A 3 2.33 -10.63 -4.45
N ASP A 4 1.59 -10.30 -3.39
CA ASP A 4 0.63 -11.23 -2.79
C ASP A 4 -0.79 -10.93 -3.30
N TYR A 5 -1.53 -11.97 -3.64
CA TYR A 5 -2.92 -11.88 -4.05
C TYR A 5 -3.82 -11.97 -2.81
N TYR A 6 -4.56 -10.91 -2.50
CA TYR A 6 -5.69 -10.99 -1.58
C TYR A 6 -7.02 -10.79 -2.30
N LYS A 7 -8.00 -11.62 -1.94
CA LYS A 7 -9.37 -11.56 -2.44
C LYS A 7 -10.02 -10.22 -2.06
N LEU A 8 -10.09 -9.31 -3.02
CA LEU A 8 -11.17 -8.35 -3.04
C LEU A 8 -12.43 -9.06 -3.56
N MET A 9 -13.24 -9.58 -2.62
CA MET A 9 -14.69 -9.63 -2.77
C MET A 9 -15.29 -10.46 -3.93
N ILE A 10 -15.24 -11.80 -3.86
CA ILE A 10 -16.38 -12.72 -4.15
C ILE A 10 -16.04 -14.09 -3.51
N GLU A 11 -16.91 -14.60 -2.63
CA GLU A 11 -16.83 -15.99 -2.18
C GLU A 11 -17.03 -16.96 -3.35
N GLY A 12 -16.15 -17.96 -3.49
CA GLY A 12 -16.27 -18.99 -4.53
C GLY A 12 -15.63 -18.65 -5.88
N VAL A 13 -14.99 -17.48 -6.03
CA VAL A 13 -14.22 -17.15 -7.25
C VAL A 13 -12.72 -17.35 -6.99
N THR A 14 -12.09 -18.12 -7.88
CA THR A 14 -10.64 -18.31 -7.92
C THR A 14 -10.02 -17.19 -8.75
N PRO A 15 -9.06 -16.42 -8.20
CA PRO A 15 -8.31 -15.43 -8.98
C PRO A 15 -7.58 -16.07 -10.16
N PRO A 16 -7.45 -15.37 -11.30
CA PRO A 16 -6.55 -15.81 -12.36
C PRO A 16 -5.10 -15.79 -11.85
N GLU A 17 -4.29 -16.73 -12.30
CA GLU A 17 -2.83 -16.64 -12.16
C GLU A 17 -2.31 -15.65 -13.20
N LEU A 18 -1.87 -14.46 -12.77
CA LEU A 18 -1.24 -13.46 -13.64
C LEU A 18 0.25 -13.34 -13.29
N SER A 19 1.07 -13.17 -14.31
CA SER A 19 2.47 -12.78 -14.15
C SER A 19 2.62 -11.35 -13.62
N ASP A 20 3.78 -11.03 -13.06
CA ASP A 20 4.10 -9.67 -12.61
C ASP A 20 3.93 -8.63 -13.73
N GLU A 21 4.29 -8.99 -14.97
CA GLU A 21 4.16 -8.14 -16.14
C GLU A 21 2.68 -7.83 -16.45
N GLU A 22 1.81 -8.84 -16.37
CA GLU A 22 0.37 -8.68 -16.58
C GLU A 22 -0.28 -7.86 -15.47
N ILE A 23 0.15 -8.05 -14.21
CA ILE A 23 -0.28 -7.23 -13.09
C ILE A 23 0.10 -5.77 -13.35
N MET A 24 1.37 -5.50 -13.62
CA MET A 24 1.88 -4.14 -13.86
C MET A 24 1.20 -3.44 -15.03
N PHE A 25 0.93 -4.17 -16.12
CA PHE A 25 0.22 -3.64 -17.28
C PHE A 25 -1.23 -3.25 -16.94
N ASN A 26 -1.86 -3.96 -16.00
CA ASN A 26 -3.25 -3.78 -15.63
C ASN A 26 -3.51 -2.81 -14.48
N MET A 27 -2.49 -2.41 -13.73
CA MET A 27 -2.64 -1.49 -12.61
C MET A 27 -3.28 -0.17 -13.05
N ASP A 28 -4.47 0.10 -12.52
CA ASP A 28 -5.16 1.37 -12.72
C ASP A 28 -4.88 2.31 -11.55
N GLY A 29 -3.93 3.23 -11.71
CA GLY A 29 -3.59 4.23 -10.70
C GLY A 29 -4.73 5.21 -10.35
N ALA A 30 -5.74 5.34 -11.22
CA ALA A 30 -6.90 6.18 -10.99
C ALA A 30 -8.08 5.45 -10.34
N ASN A 31 -7.95 4.14 -10.08
CA ASN A 31 -9.02 3.34 -9.53
C ASN A 31 -9.41 3.85 -8.12
N PRO A 32 -10.70 4.14 -7.87
CA PRO A 32 -11.15 4.67 -6.59
C PRO A 32 -11.01 3.67 -5.43
N HIS A 33 -10.77 2.40 -5.73
CA HIS A 33 -10.52 1.36 -4.74
C HIS A 33 -9.05 1.15 -4.41
N ASN A 34 -8.14 1.94 -4.99
CA ASN A 34 -6.74 1.91 -4.60
C ASN A 34 -6.57 2.39 -3.16
N TYR A 35 -5.65 1.78 -2.42
CA TYR A 35 -5.33 2.19 -1.07
C TYR A 35 -3.85 2.06 -0.76
N PHE A 36 -3.44 2.86 0.22
CA PHE A 36 -2.10 2.89 0.77
C PHE A 36 -2.20 2.71 2.28
N VAL A 37 -1.65 1.62 2.81
CA VAL A 37 -1.70 1.28 4.22
C VAL A 37 -0.28 1.10 4.74
N PHE A 38 0.01 1.70 5.90
CA PHE A 38 1.22 1.42 6.67
C PHE A 38 0.85 0.47 7.82
N MET A 39 1.51 -0.68 7.89
CA MET A 39 1.27 -1.74 8.86
C MET A 39 2.47 -1.83 9.82
N GLN A 40 2.19 -1.82 11.12
CA GLN A 40 3.20 -1.97 12.15
C GLN A 40 2.63 -2.72 13.36
N GLY A 41 3.30 -3.78 13.79
CA GLY A 41 2.91 -4.60 14.94
C GLY A 41 1.61 -5.39 14.74
N MET A 42 1.30 -5.80 13.50
CA MET A 42 0.14 -6.66 13.21
C MET A 42 0.52 -8.12 13.51
N GLU A 43 -0.35 -8.87 14.19
CA GLU A 43 -0.02 -10.23 14.68
C GLU A 43 0.31 -11.21 13.56
N ASP A 44 -0.40 -11.13 12.44
CA ASP A 44 -0.33 -12.10 11.34
C ASP A 44 0.20 -11.51 10.01
N GLU A 45 0.57 -10.23 10.00
CA GLU A 45 0.98 -9.51 8.79
C GLU A 45 2.36 -8.87 8.99
N LYS A 46 3.18 -8.91 7.94
CA LYS A 46 4.53 -8.33 8.00
C LYS A 46 4.45 -6.81 8.06
N ASP A 47 5.21 -6.22 8.97
CA ASP A 47 5.41 -4.77 9.02
C ASP A 47 5.91 -4.23 7.66
N GLY A 48 5.37 -3.09 7.26
CA GLY A 48 5.68 -2.50 5.97
C GLY A 48 4.57 -1.62 5.42
N ILE A 49 4.68 -1.33 4.13
CA ILE A 49 3.70 -0.57 3.38
C ILE A 49 3.02 -1.51 2.40
N MET A 50 1.70 -1.48 2.38
CA MET A 50 0.89 -2.24 1.44
C MET A 50 0.12 -1.28 0.55
N ILE A 51 0.31 -1.41 -0.76
CA ILE A 51 -0.41 -0.62 -1.77
C ILE A 51 -1.29 -1.57 -2.57
N GLY A 52 -2.61 -1.38 -2.48
CA GLY A 52 -3.58 -2.13 -3.27
C GLY A 52 -3.92 -1.40 -4.56
N PHE A 53 -3.89 -2.11 -5.68
CA PHE A 53 -4.28 -1.61 -7.00
C PHE A 53 -5.44 -2.41 -7.57
N GLY A 54 -6.46 -1.72 -8.08
CA GLY A 54 -7.45 -2.33 -8.97
C GLY A 54 -6.84 -2.66 -10.34
N LEU A 55 -7.32 -3.74 -10.96
CA LEU A 55 -6.85 -4.19 -12.28
C LEU A 55 -7.89 -3.90 -13.37
N THR A 56 -7.46 -3.29 -14.48
CA THR A 56 -8.35 -2.83 -15.55
C THR A 56 -9.04 -4.00 -16.27
N ASP A 57 -8.28 -4.99 -16.74
CA ASP A 57 -8.85 -6.14 -17.45
C ASP A 57 -9.44 -7.19 -16.49
N TYR A 58 -9.23 -7.01 -15.19
CA TYR A 58 -9.66 -7.91 -14.12
C TYR A 58 -10.39 -7.12 -13.02
N PRO A 59 -11.52 -6.46 -13.33
CA PRO A 59 -12.15 -5.47 -12.44
C PRO A 59 -12.72 -6.06 -11.14
N LEU A 60 -12.78 -7.38 -11.03
CA LEU A 60 -13.17 -8.11 -9.82
C LEU A 60 -11.97 -8.44 -8.90
N PHE A 61 -10.76 -8.08 -9.30
CA PHE A 61 -9.53 -8.42 -8.61
C PHE A 61 -8.64 -7.20 -8.42
N GLY A 62 -7.77 -7.28 -7.42
CA GLY A 62 -6.72 -6.31 -7.18
C GLY A 62 -5.39 -7.02 -6.88
N ALA A 63 -4.30 -6.28 -7.02
CA ALA A 63 -2.97 -6.73 -6.69
C ALA A 63 -2.36 -5.88 -5.58
N PHE A 64 -1.53 -6.49 -4.75
CA PHE A 64 -0.88 -5.84 -3.63
C PHE A 64 0.60 -5.74 -3.84
N LEU A 65 1.13 -4.55 -3.63
CA LEU A 65 2.56 -4.32 -3.57
C LEU A 65 2.95 -4.13 -2.10
N HIS A 66 3.75 -5.07 -1.59
CA HIS A 66 4.38 -4.95 -0.27
C HIS A 66 5.75 -4.30 -0.41
N LEU A 67 5.94 -3.20 0.32
CA LEU A 67 7.19 -2.44 0.39
C LEU A 67 7.71 -2.42 1.83
N ASP A 68 9.02 -2.23 1.94
CA ASP A 68 9.71 -2.09 3.22
C ASP A 68 9.26 -0.82 3.97
N GLU A 69 9.16 -0.90 5.30
CA GLU A 69 8.77 0.24 6.14
C GLU A 69 9.73 1.44 6.03
N GLY A 70 11.00 1.20 5.72
CA GLY A 70 12.02 2.23 5.54
C GLY A 70 11.78 3.14 4.34
N LEU A 71 10.92 2.74 3.39
CA LEU A 71 10.57 3.53 2.21
C LEU A 71 9.49 4.57 2.49
N LEU A 72 8.85 4.55 3.68
CA LEU A 72 7.76 5.46 3.99
C LEU A 72 8.19 6.93 3.91
N ASP A 73 9.33 7.27 4.51
CA ASP A 73 9.84 8.64 4.54
C ASP A 73 10.11 9.16 3.12
N GLU A 74 10.68 8.32 2.24
CA GLU A 74 10.94 8.66 0.84
C GLU A 74 9.64 8.89 0.06
N ILE A 75 8.64 8.02 0.24
CA ILE A 75 7.33 8.13 -0.43
C ILE A 75 6.61 9.41 0.01
N MET A 76 6.61 9.68 1.32
CA MET A 76 5.98 10.88 1.87
C MET A 76 6.62 12.15 1.31
N GLU A 77 7.95 12.22 1.29
CA GLU A 77 8.70 13.35 0.75
C GLU A 77 8.43 13.53 -0.75
N LYS A 78 8.56 12.46 -1.54
CA LYS A 78 8.43 12.49 -3.00
C LYS A 78 7.06 12.96 -3.48
N TYR A 79 5.99 12.57 -2.78
CA TYR A 79 4.62 12.92 -3.16
C TYR A 79 4.01 14.03 -2.30
N GLY A 80 4.79 14.62 -1.38
CA GLY A 80 4.33 15.70 -0.50
C GLY A 80 3.15 15.28 0.39
N LEU A 81 3.10 14.01 0.81
CA LEU A 81 2.01 13.48 1.61
C LEU A 81 2.08 14.05 3.02
N LYS A 82 0.95 14.49 3.55
CA LYS A 82 0.85 15.05 4.90
C LYS A 82 -0.12 14.23 5.75
N PRO A 83 0.24 13.89 6.99
CA PRO A 83 -0.67 13.24 7.90
C PRO A 83 -1.86 14.17 8.20
N THR A 84 -3.07 13.67 8.03
CA THR A 84 -4.32 14.44 8.25
C THR A 84 -4.98 14.11 9.59
N ASN A 85 -4.62 12.98 10.22
CA ASN A 85 -5.12 12.53 11.52
C ASN A 85 -3.97 12.35 12.53
N THR A 86 -3.35 13.46 12.95
CA THR A 86 -2.26 13.48 13.94
C THR A 86 -2.72 13.24 15.39
N GLY A 87 -4.02 13.03 15.63
CA GLY A 87 -4.59 12.80 16.96
C GLY A 87 -4.47 11.38 17.51
N VAL A 88 -4.12 10.42 16.65
CA VAL A 88 -3.69 9.08 17.05
C VAL A 88 -2.17 9.14 17.03
N GLY A 89 -1.50 8.76 18.13
CA GLY A 89 -0.05 8.86 18.30
C GLY A 89 0.74 7.99 17.32
N PHE A 90 0.71 8.36 16.04
CA PHE A 90 1.51 7.74 15.00
C PHE A 90 2.93 8.30 15.11
N PRO A 91 3.97 7.45 15.19
CA PRO A 91 5.35 7.86 15.41
C PRO A 91 5.97 8.69 14.27
N PHE A 92 5.20 9.03 13.24
CA PHE A 92 5.63 9.76 12.05
C PHE A 92 5.44 11.28 12.17
N GLY A 93 4.44 11.75 12.93
CA GLY A 93 4.17 13.19 13.09
C GLY A 93 5.27 13.94 13.85
N ASP A 94 6.00 13.24 14.72
CA ASP A 94 7.05 13.85 15.57
C ASP A 94 8.44 13.88 14.92
N ARG A 95 8.65 13.23 13.77
CA ARG A 95 9.97 13.22 13.10
C ARG A 95 10.33 14.57 12.48
N GLU A 96 9.35 15.32 11.98
CA GLU A 96 9.60 16.69 11.47
C GLU A 96 10.10 17.62 12.59
N ASN A 97 9.60 17.47 13.82
CA ASN A 97 10.06 18.26 14.97
C ASN A 97 11.49 17.93 15.40
N LYS A 98 12.00 16.72 15.13
CA LYS A 98 13.39 16.34 15.46
C LYS A 98 14.43 16.81 14.45
N ARG A 99 14.05 17.09 13.20
CA ARG A 99 14.97 17.68 12.20
C ARG A 99 15.16 19.18 12.36
N LEU A 100 14.24 19.88 13.03
CA LEU A 100 14.33 21.33 13.29
C LEU A 100 15.13 21.68 14.57
N LEU A 101 15.64 20.67 15.28
CA LEU A 101 16.34 20.83 16.56
C LEU A 101 17.83 20.42 16.53
N ASN A 102 18.39 20.14 15.35
CA ASN A 102 19.82 19.89 15.16
C ASN A 102 20.45 20.89 14.21
#